data_AF-A0AAW1LUJ5-F1
#
_entry.id   AF-A0AAW1LUJ5-F1
#
_cell.length_a   1.000
_cell.length_b   1.000
_cell.length_c   1.000
_cell.angle_alpha   90.00
_cell.angle_beta   90.00
_cell.angle_gamma   90.00
#
_symmetry.space_group_name_H-M   'P 1'
#
loop_
_entity.id
_entity.type
_entity.pdbx_description
1 polymer ?
#
loop_
_entity_poly.entity_id
_entity_poly.type
_entity_poly.pdbx_seq_one_letter_code
_entity_poly.pdbx_strand_id
1 'polypeptide(L)'
;MPKPKKEVLLLSTKHNLDVVSIPSKRNKSKNRDNTTAANVRSKPVAIVDYNNGKCGIDKSDQMSSYRKGMKWYRKLAFELLTGTAMVNAHILYNEIATRPIKITEFREIISTSLLGLNDQRLPKTKMLVHLLKKYDDGSKRRNTKNEDVSTFIEKIRRWLQKKKLYTLLQHTYKNLQQDRSQKEGETC
;
A
#
# COMPACT_ATOMS: atom_id res chain seq x y z
N MET A 1 35.10 -12.62 12.12
CA MET A 1 35.99 -11.47 11.91
C MET A 1 35.24 -10.16 12.16
N PRO A 2 35.62 -9.34 13.14
CA PRO A 2 35.10 -7.98 13.28
C PRO A 2 35.52 -7.13 12.08
N LYS A 3 34.60 -6.33 11.53
CA LYS A 3 34.92 -5.42 10.41
C LYS A 3 35.83 -4.29 10.92
N PRO A 4 36.85 -3.88 10.16
CA PRO A 4 37.69 -2.74 10.53
C PRO A 4 36.85 -1.47 10.59
N LYS A 5 37.27 -0.53 11.47
CA LYS A 5 36.67 0.80 11.54
C LYS A 5 36.96 1.51 10.20
N LYS A 6 35.93 2.16 9.64
CA LYS A 6 36.05 2.95 8.42
C LYS A 6 35.95 4.43 8.78
N GLU A 7 36.78 5.24 8.14
CA GLU A 7 36.71 6.69 8.26
C GLU A 7 35.47 7.22 7.51
N VAL A 8 34.88 8.28 8.04
CA VAL A 8 33.71 8.95 7.47
C VAL A 8 33.98 10.45 7.51
N LEU A 9 33.99 11.07 6.33
CA LEU A 9 34.13 12.51 6.16
C LEU A 9 32.73 13.14 6.11
N LEU A 10 32.56 14.26 6.83
CA LEU A 10 31.33 15.04 6.86
C LEU A 10 31.68 16.52 6.77
N LEU A 11 30.96 17.27 5.93
CA LEU A 11 31.04 18.71 5.87
C LEU A 11 29.72 19.32 6.37
N SER A 12 29.81 20.31 7.24
CA SER A 12 28.63 21.06 7.71
C SER A 12 28.96 22.53 7.90
N THR A 13 28.00 23.38 7.55
CA THR A 13 28.05 24.84 7.75
C THR A 13 27.26 25.32 8.96
N LYS A 14 26.50 24.43 9.61
CA LYS A 14 25.55 24.75 10.69
C LYS A 14 26.01 24.26 12.07
N HIS A 15 26.66 23.09 12.12
CA HIS A 15 26.93 22.40 13.38
C HIS A 15 28.32 22.75 13.91
N ASN A 16 28.43 22.97 15.21
CA ASN A 16 29.70 23.01 15.93
C ASN A 16 30.28 21.60 16.11
N LEU A 17 31.51 21.50 16.62
CA LEU A 17 32.24 20.24 16.86
C LEU A 17 31.68 19.42 18.06
N ASP A 18 30.40 19.58 18.37
CA ASP A 18 29.75 18.96 19.52
C ASP A 18 29.47 17.47 19.29
N VAL A 19 29.57 16.70 20.37
CA VAL A 19 29.40 15.25 20.38
C VAL A 19 28.24 14.87 21.30
N VAL A 20 27.34 14.01 20.81
CA VAL A 20 26.20 13.51 21.58
C VAL A 20 26.32 12.01 21.79
N SER A 21 26.01 11.59 23.01
CA SER A 21 25.88 10.19 23.40
C SER A 21 24.54 9.63 22.94
N ILE A 22 24.55 8.67 22.02
CA ILE A 22 23.35 7.99 21.53
C ILE A 22 23.32 6.51 21.94
N PRO A 23 22.15 5.96 22.26
CA PRO A 23 22.01 4.54 22.56
C PRO A 23 22.25 3.68 21.32
N SER A 24 22.98 2.58 21.48
CA SER A 24 23.29 1.61 20.44
C SER A 24 22.05 0.77 20.09
N LYS A 25 21.55 0.90 18.86
CA LYS A 25 20.39 0.12 18.37
C LYS A 25 20.65 -1.39 18.25
N ARG A 26 21.91 -1.85 18.36
CA ARG A 26 22.31 -3.25 18.08
C ARG A 26 21.93 -4.25 19.18
N ASN A 27 21.61 -3.78 20.40
CA ASN A 27 21.36 -4.62 21.57
C ASN A 27 19.95 -4.44 22.17
N LYS A 28 18.91 -4.23 21.34
CA LYS A 28 17.53 -4.12 21.86
C LYS A 28 16.92 -5.44 22.34
N SER A 29 17.59 -6.58 22.12
CA SER A 29 17.00 -7.92 22.30
C SER A 29 17.43 -8.65 23.58
N LYS A 30 18.39 -8.14 24.38
CA LYS A 30 18.82 -8.82 25.61
C LYS A 30 19.05 -7.78 26.70
N ASN A 31 18.28 -7.90 27.78
CA ASN A 31 18.20 -7.04 28.96
C ASN A 31 17.38 -5.75 28.84
N ARG A 32 16.38 -5.67 29.74
CA ARG A 32 15.43 -4.57 29.96
C ARG A 32 16.07 -3.37 30.67
N ASP A 33 17.35 -3.50 31.04
CA ASP A 33 18.13 -2.49 31.74
C ASP A 33 19.01 -1.74 30.73
N ASN A 34 18.47 -0.65 30.20
CA ASN A 34 19.08 0.22 29.19
C ASN A 34 20.27 1.07 29.74
N THR A 35 20.89 0.66 30.84
CA THR A 35 21.74 1.52 31.70
C THR A 35 23.16 1.00 31.90
N THR A 36 23.66 0.12 31.03
CA THR A 36 25.09 -0.24 31.02
C THR A 36 25.85 0.64 30.03
N ALA A 37 26.91 1.31 30.49
CA ALA A 37 27.78 2.20 29.71
C ALA A 37 28.28 1.59 28.38
N ALA A 38 28.32 0.25 28.28
CA ALA A 38 28.65 -0.51 27.07
C ALA A 38 27.68 -0.31 25.90
N ASN A 39 26.47 0.24 26.14
CA ASN A 39 25.44 0.44 25.11
C ASN A 39 25.33 1.88 24.61
N VAL A 40 26.19 2.80 25.07
CA VAL A 40 26.19 4.20 24.65
C VAL A 40 27.31 4.43 23.63
N ARG A 41 27.00 5.14 22.54
CA ARG A 41 27.97 5.50 21.50
C ARG A 41 28.01 7.01 21.34
N SER A 42 29.20 7.58 21.40
CA SER A 42 29.41 9.00 21.12
C SER A 42 29.50 9.23 19.60
N LYS A 43 28.68 10.13 19.08
CA LYS A 43 28.73 10.57 17.67
C LYS A 43 28.63 12.10 17.59
N PRO A 44 29.32 12.75 16.64
CA PRO A 44 29.11 14.16 16.35
C PRO A 44 27.64 14.48 16.07
N VAL A 45 27.14 15.62 16.56
CA VAL A 45 25.74 16.06 16.35
C VAL A 45 25.39 16.08 14.87
N ALA A 46 26.30 16.62 14.05
CA ALA A 46 26.13 16.72 12.61
C ALA A 46 25.87 15.37 11.92
N ILE A 47 26.47 14.27 12.42
CA ILE A 47 26.24 12.92 11.89
C ILE A 47 24.86 12.40 12.31
N VAL A 48 24.39 12.74 13.51
CA VAL A 48 23.06 12.34 13.98
C VAL A 48 21.98 13.01 13.12
N ASP A 49 22.10 14.32 12.92
CA ASP A 49 21.13 15.10 12.16
C ASP A 49 21.13 14.74 10.67
N TYR A 50 22.30 14.49 10.08
CA TYR A 50 22.40 13.98 8.72
C TYR A 50 21.64 12.64 8.55
N ASN A 51 21.82 11.69 9.48
CA ASN A 51 21.13 10.40 9.40
C ASN A 51 19.61 10.53 9.58
N ASN A 52 19.16 11.50 10.38
CA ASN A 52 17.73 11.79 10.54
C ASN A 52 17.14 12.38 9.25
N GLY A 53 17.86 13.31 8.61
CA GLY A 53 17.42 13.98 7.38
C GLY A 53 17.48 13.09 6.13
N LYS A 54 18.53 12.28 5.96
CA LYS A 54 18.73 11.45 4.76
C LYS A 54 17.61 10.42 4.55
N CYS A 55 16.96 9.99 5.63
CA CYS A 55 15.97 8.92 5.62
C CYS A 55 14.74 9.21 4.73
N GLY A 56 14.45 10.48 4.42
CA GLY A 56 13.30 10.85 3.59
C GLY A 56 13.36 10.27 2.18
N ILE A 57 14.50 10.41 1.51
CA ILE A 57 14.69 9.97 0.12
C ILE A 57 14.63 8.44 0.04
N ASP A 58 15.35 7.75 0.92
CA ASP A 58 15.39 6.28 0.96
C ASP A 58 14.00 5.66 1.15
N LYS A 59 13.15 6.28 1.98
CA LYS A 59 11.77 5.83 2.21
C LYS A 59 10.89 6.04 0.99
N SER A 60 11.02 7.19 0.32
CA SER A 60 10.30 7.48 -0.92
C SER A 60 10.66 6.47 -2.02
N ASP A 61 11.95 6.21 -2.20
CA ASP A 61 12.46 5.24 -3.18
C ASP A 61 12.02 3.82 -2.85
N GLN A 62 12.05 3.42 -1.58
CA GLN A 62 11.55 2.12 -1.14
C GLN A 62 10.06 1.95 -1.49
N MET A 63 9.24 2.98 -1.22
CA MET A 63 7.81 2.97 -1.57
C MET A 63 7.57 2.95 -3.10
N SER A 64 8.47 3.52 -3.90
CA SER A 64 8.37 3.54 -5.37
C SER A 64 8.88 2.25 -6.06
N SER A 65 9.54 1.36 -5.34
CA SER A 65 10.26 0.21 -5.91
C SER A 65 9.41 -0.98 -6.39
N TYR A 66 8.08 -0.97 -6.21
CA TYR A 66 7.22 -2.14 -6.46
C TYR A 66 6.10 -1.92 -7.49
N ARG A 67 6.42 -1.66 -8.77
CA ARG A 67 5.46 -1.83 -9.89
C ARG A 67 6.15 -2.34 -11.17
N LYS A 68 6.47 -3.64 -11.22
CA LYS A 68 6.98 -4.28 -12.45
C LYS A 68 5.89 -4.27 -13.53
N GLY A 69 6.25 -3.93 -14.77
CA GLY A 69 5.36 -4.00 -15.94
C GLY A 69 4.68 -2.70 -16.38
N MET A 70 5.00 -1.55 -15.79
CA MET A 70 4.44 -0.25 -16.19
C MET A 70 5.41 0.53 -17.08
N LYS A 71 4.93 1.08 -18.21
CA LYS A 71 5.74 2.00 -19.05
C LYS A 71 6.14 3.25 -18.24
N TRP A 72 7.35 3.75 -18.45
CA TRP A 72 7.97 4.82 -17.64
C TRP A 72 7.07 6.05 -17.44
N TYR A 73 6.43 6.55 -18.50
CA TYR A 73 5.55 7.72 -18.42
C TYR A 73 4.34 7.51 -17.52
N ARG A 74 3.80 6.28 -17.44
CA ARG A 74 2.69 5.96 -16.53
C ARG A 74 3.18 5.95 -15.09
N LYS A 75 4.41 5.50 -14.84
CA LYS A 75 5.02 5.58 -13.51
C LYS A 75 5.14 7.04 -13.06
N LEU A 76 5.63 7.91 -13.95
CA LEU A 76 5.72 9.34 -13.69
C LEU A 76 4.34 9.97 -13.39
N ALA A 77 3.33 9.64 -14.20
CA ALA A 77 1.97 10.15 -13.99
C ALA A 77 1.39 9.72 -12.62
N PHE A 78 1.58 8.46 -12.22
CA PHE A 78 1.13 8.01 -10.89
C PHE A 78 1.90 8.67 -9.74
N GLU A 79 3.21 8.89 -9.90
CA GLU A 79 4.02 9.57 -8.90
C GLU A 79 3.54 11.02 -8.71
N LEU A 80 3.32 11.75 -9.81
CA LEU A 80 2.79 13.12 -9.76
C LEU A 80 1.38 13.17 -9.14
N LEU A 81 0.49 12.27 -9.55
CA LEU A 81 -0.91 12.30 -9.13
C LEU A 81 -1.10 11.80 -7.68
N THR A 82 -0.50 10.66 -7.33
CA THR A 82 -0.75 9.97 -6.05
C THR A 82 0.38 10.13 -5.03
N GLY A 83 1.60 10.41 -5.50
CA GLY A 83 2.76 10.70 -4.65
C GLY A 83 2.81 12.16 -4.25
N THR A 84 2.72 13.08 -5.23
CA THR A 84 2.85 14.53 -4.97
C THR A 84 1.50 15.19 -4.69
N ALA A 85 0.57 15.17 -5.65
CA ALA A 85 -0.67 15.94 -5.54
C ALA A 85 -1.56 15.45 -4.38
N MET A 86 -1.75 14.13 -4.25
CA MET A 86 -2.55 13.55 -3.16
C MET A 86 -1.96 13.82 -1.77
N VAL A 87 -0.63 13.73 -1.60
CA VAL A 87 0.01 13.99 -0.30
C VAL A 87 -0.09 15.47 0.05
N ASN A 88 0.16 16.36 -0.91
CA ASN A 88 0.04 17.81 -0.69
C ASN A 88 -1.41 18.21 -0.34
N ALA A 89 -2.40 17.66 -1.05
CA ALA A 89 -3.81 17.87 -0.74
C ALA A 89 -4.19 17.35 0.66
N HIS A 90 -3.61 16.22 1.08
CA HIS A 90 -3.82 15.68 2.43
C HIS A 90 -3.23 16.58 3.52
N ILE A 91 -2.03 17.13 3.30
CA ILE A 91 -1.40 18.09 4.20
C ILE A 91 -2.29 19.33 4.34
N LEU A 92 -2.67 19.93 3.21
CA LEU A 92 -3.55 21.11 3.19
C LEU A 92 -4.91 20.84 3.86
N TYR A 93 -5.50 19.68 3.60
CA TYR A 93 -6.73 19.27 4.27
C TYR A 93 -6.56 19.22 5.79
N ASN A 94 -5.48 18.61 6.27
CA ASN A 94 -5.22 18.50 7.71
C ASN A 94 -4.85 19.84 8.37
N GLU A 95 -4.32 20.81 7.62
CA GLU A 95 -4.06 22.17 8.14
C GLU A 95 -5.35 22.97 8.34
N ILE A 96 -6.34 22.78 7.46
CA ILE A 96 -7.60 23.54 7.49
C ILE A 96 -8.68 22.82 8.32
N ALA A 97 -8.68 21.48 8.31
CA ALA A 97 -9.73 20.69 8.93
C ALA A 97 -9.65 20.71 10.46
N THR A 98 -10.81 20.81 11.10
CA THR A 98 -10.94 20.70 12.57
C THR A 98 -10.63 19.29 13.09
N ARG A 99 -10.70 18.27 12.22
CA ARG A 99 -10.38 16.89 12.55
C ARG A 99 -9.42 16.32 11.50
N PRO A 100 -8.12 16.22 11.81
CA PRO A 100 -7.17 15.65 10.88
C PRO A 100 -7.43 14.16 10.70
N ILE A 101 -7.31 13.68 9.47
CA ILE A 101 -7.49 12.26 9.13
C ILE A 101 -6.18 11.64 8.67
N LYS A 102 -6.11 10.31 8.72
CA LYS A 102 -4.94 9.58 8.23
C LYS A 102 -4.93 9.58 6.70
N ILE A 103 -3.74 9.54 6.09
CA ILE A 103 -3.60 9.52 4.62
C ILE A 103 -4.32 8.33 3.96
N THR A 104 -4.44 7.20 4.66
CA THR A 104 -5.17 6.02 4.17
C THR A 104 -6.66 6.30 4.03
N GLU A 105 -7.24 6.95 5.03
CA GLU A 105 -8.66 7.33 5.06
C GLU A 105 -8.94 8.45 4.05
N PHE A 106 -8.05 9.44 3.96
CA PHE A 106 -8.12 10.47 2.92
C PHE A 106 -8.13 9.87 1.51
N ARG A 107 -7.24 8.92 1.23
CA ARG A 107 -7.21 8.21 -0.07
C ARG A 107 -8.48 7.43 -0.33
N GLU A 108 -9.08 6.81 0.69
CA GLU A 108 -10.33 6.07 0.56
C GLU A 108 -11.50 7.01 0.25
N ILE A 109 -11.60 8.16 0.94
CA ILE A 109 -12.61 9.21 0.68
C ILE A 109 -12.49 9.75 -0.75
N ILE A 110 -11.27 10.09 -1.18
CA ILE A 110 -11.06 10.58 -2.56
C ILE A 110 -11.39 9.48 -3.57
N SER A 111 -10.98 8.22 -3.32
CA SER A 111 -11.26 7.12 -4.24
C SER A 111 -12.76 6.82 -4.35
N THR A 112 -13.47 6.79 -3.22
CA THR A 112 -14.93 6.56 -3.20
C THR A 112 -15.68 7.71 -3.87
N SER A 113 -15.25 8.96 -3.64
CA SER A 113 -15.79 10.14 -4.31
C SER A 113 -15.57 10.11 -5.82
N LEU A 114 -14.36 9.79 -6.29
CA LEU A 114 -14.04 9.72 -7.72
C LEU A 114 -14.78 8.58 -8.43
N LEU A 115 -15.06 7.48 -7.73
CA LEU A 115 -15.79 6.34 -8.26
C LEU A 115 -17.32 6.49 -8.11
N GLY A 116 -17.81 7.59 -7.53
CA GLY A 116 -19.24 7.82 -7.31
C GLY A 116 -19.88 6.82 -6.34
N LEU A 117 -19.09 6.23 -5.43
CA LEU A 117 -19.55 5.22 -4.47
C LEU A 117 -20.13 5.81 -3.18
N ASN A 118 -20.43 7.11 -3.17
CA ASN A 118 -20.79 7.89 -1.98
C ASN A 118 -22.14 7.52 -1.31
N ASP A 119 -22.77 6.40 -1.66
CA ASP A 119 -23.98 5.94 -0.97
C ASP A 119 -24.18 4.41 -0.90
N GLN A 120 -23.08 3.66 -0.82
CA GLN A 120 -23.16 2.23 -0.48
C GLN A 120 -22.35 2.03 0.79
N ARG A 121 -23.01 2.13 1.95
CA ARG A 121 -22.55 1.46 3.17
C ARG A 121 -22.50 -0.03 2.86
N LEU A 122 -21.42 -0.49 2.23
CA LEU A 122 -21.12 -1.91 2.08
C LEU A 122 -21.24 -2.49 3.50
N PRO A 123 -22.04 -3.55 3.70
CA PRO A 123 -22.18 -4.15 5.02
C PRO A 123 -20.77 -4.44 5.50
N LYS A 124 -20.38 -3.88 6.65
CA LYS A 124 -19.13 -4.22 7.33
C LYS A 124 -19.09 -5.74 7.41
N THR A 125 -18.36 -6.37 6.50
CA THR A 125 -18.13 -7.81 6.57
C THR A 125 -17.41 -7.99 7.88
N LYS A 126 -18.06 -8.66 8.84
CA LYS A 126 -17.45 -8.99 10.13
C LYS A 126 -16.08 -9.57 9.79
N MET A 127 -15.01 -8.89 10.20
CA MET A 127 -13.67 -9.41 10.03
C MET A 127 -13.68 -10.83 10.61
N LEU A 128 -13.45 -11.81 9.75
CA LEU A 128 -13.31 -13.19 10.19
C LEU A 128 -11.97 -13.21 10.92
N VAL A 129 -12.03 -13.06 12.25
CA VAL A 129 -10.86 -13.14 13.11
C VAL A 129 -10.29 -14.52 12.89
N HIS A 130 -9.17 -14.61 12.16
CA HIS A 130 -8.44 -15.85 11.99
C HIS A 130 -7.81 -16.18 13.35
N LEU A 131 -8.56 -16.89 14.19
CA LEU A 131 -8.06 -17.44 15.44
C LEU A 131 -7.02 -18.50 15.10
N LEU A 132 -5.76 -18.21 15.41
CA LEU A 132 -4.67 -19.15 15.24
C LEU A 132 -4.83 -20.27 16.29
N LYS A 133 -5.50 -21.36 15.91
CA LYS A 133 -5.55 -22.57 16.73
C LYS A 133 -4.22 -23.31 16.57
N LYS A 134 -3.48 -23.48 17.67
CA LYS A 134 -2.29 -24.34 17.68
C LYS A 134 -2.72 -25.77 17.34
N TYR A 135 -1.97 -26.41 16.45
CA TYR A 135 -2.19 -27.78 16.02
C TYR A 135 -1.39 -28.70 16.93
N ASP A 136 -2.06 -29.56 17.69
CA ASP A 136 -1.38 -30.68 18.36
C ASP A 136 -1.05 -31.75 17.31
N ASP A 137 0.18 -32.22 17.43
CA ASP A 137 0.85 -33.19 16.56
C ASP A 137 0.05 -34.51 16.48
N GLY A 138 -0.13 -35.04 15.27
CA GLY A 138 -0.71 -36.38 15.09
C GLY A 138 -1.91 -36.53 14.14
N SER A 139 -1.99 -35.80 13.02
CA SER A 139 -2.90 -36.23 11.94
C SER A 139 -2.41 -35.92 10.53
N LYS A 140 -2.43 -36.96 9.69
CA LYS A 140 -1.97 -37.07 8.31
C LYS A 140 -2.32 -35.84 7.45
N ARG A 141 -1.30 -35.25 6.82
CA ARG A 141 -1.46 -34.20 5.79
C ARG A 141 -2.34 -34.73 4.65
N ARG A 142 -3.54 -34.17 4.49
CA ARG A 142 -4.27 -34.26 3.21
C ARG A 142 -3.53 -33.41 2.20
N ASN A 143 -2.94 -34.06 1.21
CA ASN A 143 -2.26 -33.42 0.09
C ASN A 143 -3.33 -32.78 -0.81
N THR A 144 -3.67 -31.52 -0.58
CA THR A 144 -4.45 -30.72 -1.54
C THR A 144 -3.57 -30.53 -2.77
N LYS A 145 -3.88 -31.29 -3.82
CA LYS A 145 -3.24 -31.21 -5.12
C LYS A 145 -3.17 -29.73 -5.54
N ASN A 146 -1.96 -29.25 -5.80
CA ASN A 146 -1.74 -27.93 -6.40
C ASN A 146 -2.58 -27.87 -7.68
N GLU A 147 -3.61 -27.01 -7.74
CA GLU A 147 -4.31 -26.76 -9.00
C GLU A 147 -3.30 -26.19 -9.99
N ASP A 148 -3.10 -26.90 -11.10
CA ASP A 148 -2.19 -26.51 -12.16
C ASP A 148 -2.57 -25.11 -12.68
N VAL A 149 -1.58 -24.23 -12.85
CA VAL A 149 -1.78 -22.81 -13.22
C VAL A 149 -2.61 -22.70 -14.51
N SER A 150 -2.48 -23.69 -15.40
CA SER A 150 -3.28 -23.83 -16.62
C SER A 150 -4.79 -23.91 -16.32
N THR A 151 -5.20 -24.72 -15.33
CA THR A 151 -6.61 -24.87 -14.94
C THR A 151 -7.19 -23.61 -14.30
N PHE A 152 -6.36 -22.83 -13.60
CA PHE A 152 -6.76 -21.55 -13.04
C PHE A 152 -6.98 -20.48 -14.12
N ILE A 153 -6.09 -20.42 -15.11
CA ILE A 153 -6.23 -19.52 -16.28
C ILE A 153 -7.50 -19.89 -17.07
N GLU A 154 -7.80 -21.18 -17.23
CA GLU A 154 -8.99 -21.65 -17.94
C GLU A 154 -10.29 -21.25 -17.20
N LYS A 155 -10.29 -21.31 -15.85
CA LYS A 155 -11.41 -20.82 -15.02
C LYS A 155 -11.64 -19.32 -15.22
N ILE A 156 -10.58 -18.51 -15.27
CA ILE A 156 -10.67 -17.06 -15.52
C ILE A 156 -11.23 -16.80 -16.92
N ARG A 157 -10.77 -17.54 -17.94
CA ARG A 157 -11.21 -17.40 -19.33
C ARG A 157 -12.71 -17.69 -19.47
N ARG A 158 -13.19 -18.79 -18.86
CA ARG A 158 -14.61 -19.16 -18.84
C ARG A 158 -15.47 -18.10 -18.14
N TRP A 159 -14.98 -17.52 -17.05
CA TRP A 159 -15.70 -16.45 -16.35
C TRP A 159 -15.84 -15.20 -17.23
N LEU A 160 -14.78 -14.80 -17.95
CA LEU A 160 -14.82 -13.68 -18.88
C LEU A 160 -15.75 -13.92 -20.07
N GLN A 161 -15.75 -15.13 -20.64
CA GLN A 161 -16.69 -15.51 -21.70
C GLN A 161 -18.14 -15.46 -21.21
N LYS A 162 -18.42 -16.01 -20.02
CA LYS A 162 -19.75 -15.97 -19.41
C LYS A 162 -20.22 -14.54 -19.14
N LYS A 163 -19.32 -13.66 -18.70
CA LYS A 163 -19.60 -12.23 -18.50
C LYS A 163 -19.92 -11.53 -19.82
N LYS A 164 -19.17 -11.82 -20.90
CA LYS A 164 -19.41 -11.26 -22.24
C LYS A 164 -20.75 -11.72 -22.82
N LEU A 165 -21.09 -13.00 -22.67
CA LEU A 165 -22.37 -13.58 -23.08
C LEU A 165 -23.55 -12.93 -22.34
N TYR A 166 -23.41 -12.73 -21.03
CA TYR A 166 -24.43 -12.07 -20.22
C TYR A 166 -24.69 -10.63 -20.69
N THR A 167 -23.63 -9.87 -20.96
CA THR A 167 -23.80 -8.50 -21.49
C THR A 167 -24.44 -8.46 -22.87
N LEU A 168 -24.13 -9.42 -23.75
CA LEU A 168 -24.74 -9.53 -25.06
C LEU A 168 -26.23 -9.88 -24.96
N LEU A 169 -26.61 -10.82 -24.10
CA LEU A 169 -28.01 -11.16 -23.84
C LEU A 169 -28.82 -9.98 -23.31
N GLN A 170 -28.22 -9.17 -22.44
CA GLN A 170 -28.88 -7.96 -21.93
C GLN A 170 -29.10 -6.92 -23.03
N HIS A 171 -28.15 -6.78 -23.96
CA HIS A 171 -28.27 -5.85 -25.08
C HIS A 171 -29.29 -6.32 -26.13
N THR A 172 -29.30 -7.61 -26.46
CA THR A 172 -30.28 -8.17 -27.41
C THR A 172 -31.69 -8.12 -26.85
N TYR A 173 -31.86 -8.38 -25.55
CA TYR A 173 -33.16 -8.25 -24.89
C TYR A 173 -33.68 -6.81 -24.96
N LYS A 174 -32.84 -5.80 -24.70
CA LYS A 174 -33.23 -4.39 -24.82
C LYS A 174 -33.64 -4.01 -26.25
N ASN A 175 -32.89 -4.45 -27.26
CA ASN A 175 -33.22 -4.20 -28.65
C ASN A 175 -34.58 -4.83 -29.04
N LEU A 176 -34.86 -6.05 -28.59
CA LEU A 176 -36.14 -6.72 -28.84
C LEU A 176 -37.34 -6.01 -28.18
N GLN A 177 -37.15 -5.40 -27.00
CA GLN A 177 -38.21 -4.60 -26.36
C GLN A 177 -38.48 -3.31 -27.13
N GLN A 178 -37.45 -2.72 -27.73
CA GLN A 178 -37.55 -1.49 -28.50
C GLN A 178 -38.29 -1.72 -29.84
N ASP A 179 -37.96 -2.81 -30.55
CA ASP A 179 -38.64 -3.19 -31.79
C ASP A 179 -40.11 -3.56 -31.56
N ARG A 180 -40.45 -4.15 -30.41
CA ARG A 180 -41.84 -4.46 -30.03
C ARG A 180 -42.65 -3.17 -29.78
N SER A 181 -42.04 -2.19 -29.11
CA SER A 181 -42.68 -0.91 -28.82
C SER A 181 -42.88 -0.04 -30.07
N GLN A 182 -42.02 -0.19 -31.09
CA GLN A 182 -42.18 0.51 -32.39
C GLN A 182 -43.31 -0.09 -33.24
N LYS A 183 -43.46 -1.43 -33.25
CA LYS A 183 -44.56 -2.08 -34.01
C LYS A 183 -45.95 -1.82 -33.44
N GLU A 184 -46.06 -1.58 -32.14
CA GLU A 184 -47.33 -1.19 -31.49
C GLU A 184 -47.69 0.29 -31.72
N GLY A 185 -46.75 1.11 -32.18
CA GLY A 185 -46.97 2.54 -32.52
C GLY A 185 -47.32 2.81 -33.99
N GLU A 186 -47.12 1.85 -34.90
CA GLU A 186 -47.38 2.00 -36.35
C GLU A 186 -48.75 1.44 -36.81
N THR A 187 -49.63 1.04 -35.88
CA THR A 187 -50.96 0.46 -36.18
C THR A 187 -52.14 1.43 -35.93
N CYS A 188 -51.92 2.74 -36.07
CA CYS A 188 -52.99 3.76 -36.11
C CYS A 188 -53.01 4.48 -37.46
#